data_AF-A0A831T693-F1
#
_entry.id   AF-A0A831T693-F1
#
_cell.length_a   1.000
_cell.length_b   1.000
_cell.length_c   1.000
_cell.angle_alpha   90.00
_cell.angle_beta   90.00
_cell.angle_gamma   90.00
#
_symmetry.space_group_name_H-M   'P 1'
#
loop_
_entity.id
_entity.type
_entity.pdbx_description
1 polymer ?
#
loop_
_entity_poly.entity_id
_entity_poly.type
_entity_poly.pdbx_seq_one_letter_code
_entity_poly.pdbx_strand_id
1 'polypeptide(L)'
;MKRSEFELIKDFRRWAARAVGGLNSGIGDDAAIIEQKAGYDALLSCDLLVEDIHFRLDYTTPELLGHKALAVSLSDIAAMGGAPRFFLLSLALPQRIDESFVERFYSGLLQLAEEFSVTLIGGDTSSSPDRLFVDLMIIGECPSGRAVKRSGARPGDLIYVTGTLGASALGLRLLLNGKRLMGFGVQPSGCGEREEQAKDCTPDEPEVNAAILAHLAPRPRIEVGRALAENQIATAMIDISDGLSSDLWHICEESGVGAIIYAEKIPVAREARILGAVVAANALDIALHGGEDYELLFTASPQMQSELEQMGDRFAGVDVTCIGEITEQKQMFIECERTRSTLAPHGFDHFSRSAQKAATADTVKTTRGRIRCGDAFGDAADAETKTLNVGH
;
A
#
# COMPACT_ATOMS: atom_id res chain seq x y z
N MET A 1 -8.46 -0.65 29.47
CA MET A 1 -8.74 -2.10 29.52
C MET A 1 -8.94 -2.58 30.96
N LYS A 2 -9.84 -3.54 31.22
CA LYS A 2 -10.08 -4.11 32.57
C LYS A 2 -9.23 -5.35 32.87
N ARG A 3 -8.78 -6.07 31.84
CA ARG A 3 -7.93 -7.26 31.95
C ARG A 3 -6.47 -6.90 32.18
N SER A 4 -5.76 -7.80 32.84
CA SER A 4 -4.30 -7.75 32.97
C SER A 4 -3.60 -8.17 31.67
N GLU A 5 -2.35 -7.75 31.50
CA GLU A 5 -1.46 -8.19 30.41
C GLU A 5 -1.43 -9.74 30.28
N PHE A 6 -1.35 -10.45 31.41
CA PHE A 6 -1.34 -11.92 31.43
C PHE A 6 -2.62 -12.57 30.89
N GLU A 7 -3.76 -11.90 30.99
CA GLU A 7 -5.02 -12.41 30.41
C GLU A 7 -5.04 -12.22 28.89
N LEU A 8 -4.51 -11.10 28.39
CA LEU A 8 -4.36 -10.85 26.96
C LEU A 8 -3.40 -11.85 26.31
N ILE A 9 -2.27 -12.15 26.94
CA ILE A 9 -1.32 -13.16 26.43
C ILE A 9 -1.99 -14.53 26.28
N LYS A 10 -2.88 -14.92 27.21
CA LYS A 10 -3.64 -16.18 27.08
C LYS A 10 -4.60 -16.18 25.91
N ASP A 11 -5.21 -15.03 25.60
CA ASP A 11 -6.05 -14.87 24.42
C ASP A 11 -5.21 -14.95 23.14
N PHE A 12 -4.08 -14.25 23.08
CA PHE A 12 -3.15 -14.30 21.94
C PHE A 12 -2.67 -15.72 21.65
N ARG A 13 -2.28 -16.47 22.69
CA ARG A 13 -1.92 -17.90 22.54
C ARG A 13 -3.04 -18.72 21.94
N ARG A 14 -4.29 -18.47 22.34
CA ARG A 14 -5.46 -19.19 21.80
C ARG A 14 -5.77 -18.79 20.38
N TRP A 15 -5.69 -17.51 20.05
CA TRP A 15 -5.97 -17.00 18.71
C TRP A 15 -4.88 -17.39 17.70
N ALA A 16 -3.62 -17.44 18.12
CA ALA A 16 -2.49 -17.81 17.28
C ALA A 16 -2.19 -19.32 17.22
N ALA A 17 -2.92 -20.15 17.99
CA ALA A 17 -2.63 -21.58 18.12
C ALA A 17 -2.77 -22.32 16.79
N ARG A 18 -1.66 -22.49 16.07
CA ARG A 18 -1.53 -23.35 14.90
C ARG A 18 -0.23 -24.16 15.00
N ALA A 19 -0.32 -25.46 14.74
CA ALA A 19 0.86 -26.29 14.55
C ALA A 19 1.43 -25.99 13.16
N VAL A 20 2.64 -25.44 13.11
CA VAL A 20 3.27 -24.96 11.88
C VAL A 20 4.67 -25.54 11.79
N GLY A 21 5.00 -26.10 10.62
CA GLY A 21 6.32 -26.67 10.40
C GLY A 21 7.42 -25.62 10.59
N GLY A 22 8.48 -25.99 11.31
CA GLY A 22 9.62 -25.12 11.60
C GLY A 22 9.44 -24.18 12.80
N LEU A 23 8.33 -24.24 13.53
CA LEU A 23 8.17 -23.56 14.82
C LEU A 23 8.33 -24.56 15.97
N ASN A 24 9.43 -24.44 16.72
CA ASN A 24 9.73 -25.31 17.87
C ASN A 24 9.11 -24.79 19.17
N SER A 25 9.13 -23.47 19.37
CA SER A 25 8.46 -22.78 20.47
C SER A 25 7.96 -21.42 20.00
N GLY A 26 6.77 -21.01 20.42
CA GLY A 26 6.14 -19.74 20.04
C GLY A 26 5.63 -18.97 21.26
N ILE A 27 4.47 -18.32 21.15
CA ILE A 27 3.86 -17.55 22.24
C ILE A 27 3.69 -18.44 23.48
N GLY A 28 4.41 -18.14 24.56
CA GLY A 28 4.66 -19.20 25.52
C GLY A 28 5.80 -18.90 26.47
N ASP A 29 6.90 -18.54 25.84
CA ASP A 29 8.25 -18.48 26.36
C ASP A 29 8.84 -17.07 26.16
N ASP A 30 10.06 -16.84 26.63
CA ASP A 30 10.74 -15.54 26.49
C ASP A 30 11.10 -15.21 25.03
N ALA A 31 11.22 -16.22 24.18
CA ALA A 31 11.49 -16.07 22.75
C ALA A 31 10.89 -17.22 21.95
N ALA A 32 10.50 -16.91 20.71
CA ALA A 32 10.16 -17.95 19.75
C ALA A 32 11.44 -18.65 19.23
N ILE A 33 11.36 -19.96 19.05
CA ILE A 33 12.43 -20.78 18.48
C ILE A 33 11.95 -21.27 17.11
N ILE A 34 12.58 -20.77 16.05
CA ILE A 34 12.29 -21.14 14.67
C ILE A 34 13.46 -21.93 14.07
N GLU A 35 13.14 -22.93 13.26
CA GLU A 35 14.13 -23.68 12.50
C GLU A 35 14.46 -22.95 11.21
N GLN A 36 15.75 -22.68 10.97
CA GLN A 36 16.21 -22.17 9.69
C GLN A 36 16.40 -23.34 8.72
N LYS A 37 15.68 -23.30 7.59
CA LYS A 37 15.80 -24.31 6.55
C LYS A 37 17.17 -24.22 5.87
N ALA A 38 17.86 -25.36 5.77
CA ALA A 38 19.15 -25.43 5.06
C ALA A 38 18.98 -25.03 3.57
N GLY A 39 19.88 -24.17 3.07
CA GLY A 39 19.85 -23.66 1.70
C GLY A 39 18.83 -22.55 1.44
N TYR A 40 18.31 -21.94 2.51
CA TYR A 40 17.41 -20.79 2.44
C TYR A 40 17.98 -19.62 3.25
N ASP A 41 17.84 -18.42 2.69
CA ASP A 41 18.13 -17.17 3.38
C ASP A 41 16.88 -16.71 4.13
N ALA A 42 17.07 -16.18 5.34
CA ALA A 42 16.00 -15.55 6.10
C ALA A 42 15.83 -14.10 5.64
N LEU A 43 14.59 -13.68 5.47
CA LEU A 43 14.19 -12.31 5.13
C LEU A 43 13.49 -11.73 6.34
N LEU A 44 13.92 -10.56 6.80
CA LEU A 44 13.37 -9.90 7.98
C LEU A 44 13.05 -8.46 7.63
N SER A 45 11.83 -8.02 7.95
CA SER A 45 11.42 -6.61 7.85
C SER A 45 10.60 -6.21 9.07
N CYS A 46 10.44 -4.89 9.27
CA CYS A 46 9.67 -4.32 10.36
C CYS A 46 8.97 -3.05 9.89
N ASP A 47 7.66 -2.96 10.13
CA ASP A 47 6.86 -1.79 9.82
C ASP A 47 6.16 -1.24 11.06
N LEU A 48 6.22 0.08 11.19
CA LEU A 48 5.58 0.81 12.26
C LEU A 48 4.40 1.62 11.73
N LEU A 49 3.19 1.29 12.16
CA LEU A 49 2.00 2.09 11.96
C LEU A 49 1.69 2.89 13.23
N VAL A 50 1.53 4.20 13.04
CA VAL A 50 1.26 5.18 14.11
C VAL A 50 -0.04 5.91 13.82
N GLU A 51 -0.92 5.97 14.83
CA GLU A 51 -2.18 6.71 14.76
C GLU A 51 -1.97 8.20 14.44
N ASP A 52 -2.79 8.71 13.51
CA ASP A 52 -2.73 10.00 12.78
C ASP A 52 -1.48 10.25 11.91
N ILE A 53 -0.61 9.26 11.74
CA ILE A 53 0.43 9.29 10.70
C ILE A 53 0.08 8.35 9.56
N HIS A 54 -0.23 7.08 9.89
CA HIS A 54 -0.46 6.01 8.90
C HIS A 54 -1.92 5.57 8.83
N PHE A 55 -2.70 5.83 9.88
CA PHE A 55 -4.12 5.51 9.97
C PHE A 55 -4.81 6.44 10.96
N ARG A 56 -6.14 6.56 10.86
CA ARG A 56 -6.96 7.23 11.87
C ARG A 56 -8.14 6.35 12.27
N LEU A 57 -8.44 6.33 13.57
CA LEU A 57 -9.49 5.49 14.15
C LEU A 57 -10.91 6.02 13.88
N ASP A 58 -11.06 7.25 13.39
CA ASP A 58 -12.35 7.83 13.02
C ASP A 58 -12.89 7.32 11.66
N TYR A 59 -12.05 6.65 10.88
CA TYR A 59 -12.45 6.04 9.60
C TYR A 59 -11.91 4.63 9.35
N THR A 60 -10.97 4.15 10.17
CA THR A 60 -10.40 2.79 10.05
C THR A 60 -11.02 1.89 11.12
N THR A 61 -11.70 0.82 10.69
CA THR A 61 -12.18 -0.18 11.65
C THR A 61 -11.00 -1.01 12.21
N PRO A 62 -11.12 -1.60 13.40
CA PRO A 62 -10.05 -2.41 13.97
C PRO A 62 -9.67 -3.58 13.05
N GLU A 63 -10.63 -4.25 12.42
CA GLU A 63 -10.37 -5.36 11.49
C GLU A 63 -9.52 -4.91 10.30
N LEU A 64 -9.87 -3.78 9.68
CA LEU A 64 -9.12 -3.23 8.54
C LEU A 64 -7.73 -2.77 8.99
N LEU A 65 -7.59 -2.21 10.19
CA LEU A 65 -6.28 -1.86 10.73
C LEU A 65 -5.41 -3.09 10.96
N GLY A 66 -5.98 -4.18 11.48
CA GLY A 66 -5.28 -5.46 11.65
C GLY A 66 -4.85 -6.07 10.32
N HIS A 67 -5.73 -6.03 9.31
CA HIS A 67 -5.39 -6.41 7.94
C HIS A 67 -4.23 -5.57 7.41
N LYS A 68 -4.35 -4.23 7.44
CA LYS A 68 -3.33 -3.31 6.93
C LYS A 68 -1.99 -3.56 7.61
N ALA A 69 -1.96 -3.68 8.93
CA ALA A 69 -0.74 -3.90 9.70
C ALA A 69 0.08 -5.12 9.24
N LEU A 70 -0.57 -6.21 8.87
CA LEU A 70 0.12 -7.37 8.32
C LEU A 70 0.39 -7.24 6.81
N ALA A 71 -0.54 -6.65 6.05
CA ALA A 71 -0.42 -6.49 4.60
C ALA A 71 0.82 -5.68 4.19
N VAL A 72 1.13 -4.60 4.91
CA VAL A 72 2.30 -3.75 4.62
C VAL A 72 3.61 -4.55 4.73
N SER A 73 3.81 -5.29 5.83
CA SER A 73 5.03 -6.08 6.00
C SER A 73 5.09 -7.32 5.11
N LEU A 74 3.94 -7.89 4.74
CA LEU A 74 3.90 -8.92 3.70
C LEU A 74 4.40 -8.37 2.36
N SER A 75 4.09 -7.12 2.03
CA SER A 75 4.55 -6.45 0.80
C SER A 75 6.08 -6.44 0.69
N ASP A 76 6.79 -6.13 1.78
CA ASP A 76 8.27 -6.20 1.83
C ASP A 76 8.81 -7.59 1.48
N ILE A 77 8.20 -8.64 2.03
CA ILE A 77 8.60 -10.02 1.72
C ILE A 77 8.32 -10.34 0.25
N ALA A 78 7.21 -9.87 -0.30
CA ALA A 78 6.91 -9.99 -1.73
C ALA A 78 7.97 -9.29 -2.60
N ALA A 79 8.37 -8.07 -2.23
CA ALA A 79 9.37 -7.28 -2.95
C ALA A 79 10.77 -7.92 -2.99
N MET A 80 11.06 -8.80 -2.02
CA MET A 80 12.28 -9.60 -1.99
C MET A 80 12.13 -10.96 -2.68
N GLY A 81 10.92 -11.30 -3.16
CA GLY A 81 10.58 -12.59 -3.77
C GLY A 81 10.49 -13.76 -2.79
N GLY A 82 10.24 -13.45 -1.51
CA GLY A 82 10.21 -14.41 -0.42
C GLY A 82 8.85 -15.04 -0.16
N ALA A 83 8.86 -16.14 0.59
CA ALA A 83 7.66 -16.69 1.21
C ALA A 83 7.58 -16.24 2.68
N PRO A 84 6.51 -15.57 3.11
CA PRO A 84 6.32 -15.21 4.52
C PRO A 84 6.10 -16.47 5.36
N ARG A 85 6.61 -16.48 6.60
CA ARG A 85 6.55 -17.65 7.49
C ARG A 85 5.98 -17.29 8.85
N PHE A 86 6.57 -16.29 9.49
CA PHE A 86 6.25 -15.93 10.87
C PHE A 86 6.22 -14.41 11.03
N PHE A 87 5.54 -13.93 12.05
CA PHE A 87 5.63 -12.53 12.44
C PHE A 87 5.51 -12.35 13.96
N LEU A 88 6.03 -11.23 14.44
CA LEU A 88 5.85 -10.74 15.80
C LEU A 88 5.08 -9.42 15.75
N LEU A 89 4.26 -9.18 16.77
CA LEU A 89 3.42 -7.99 16.85
C LEU A 89 3.61 -7.29 18.19
N SER A 90 4.02 -6.02 18.14
CA SER A 90 4.11 -5.15 19.30
C SER A 90 2.98 -4.11 19.24
N LEU A 91 2.17 -4.03 20.30
CA LEU A 91 1.08 -3.05 20.41
C LEU A 91 1.33 -2.11 21.59
N ALA A 92 1.35 -0.80 21.35
CA ALA A 92 1.30 0.19 22.43
C ALA A 92 -0.08 0.89 22.43
N LEU A 93 -0.87 0.61 23.47
CA LEU A 93 -2.30 0.91 23.51
C LEU A 93 -2.60 2.09 24.47
N PRO A 94 -3.32 3.14 24.02
CA PRO A 94 -3.80 4.19 24.91
C PRO A 94 -5.02 3.72 25.71
N GLN A 95 -5.26 4.32 26.88
CA GLN A 95 -6.32 3.88 27.80
C GLN A 95 -7.73 3.88 27.20
N ARG A 96 -7.98 4.70 26.16
CA ARG A 96 -9.27 4.77 25.46
C ARG A 96 -9.58 3.52 24.64
N ILE A 97 -8.59 2.71 24.31
CA ILE A 97 -8.77 1.48 23.52
C ILE A 97 -9.29 0.40 24.45
N ASP A 98 -10.42 -0.19 24.06
CA ASP A 98 -11.07 -1.25 24.80
C ASP A 98 -10.68 -2.63 24.26
N GLU A 99 -11.17 -3.65 24.95
CA GLU A 99 -10.87 -5.05 24.63
C GLU A 99 -11.51 -5.49 23.30
N SER A 100 -12.71 -4.99 23.01
CA SER A 100 -13.44 -5.27 21.77
C SER A 100 -12.65 -4.80 20.55
N PHE A 101 -12.01 -3.62 20.64
CA PHE A 101 -11.10 -3.15 19.62
C PHE A 101 -9.95 -4.14 19.36
N VAL A 102 -9.29 -4.62 20.42
CA VAL A 102 -8.15 -5.54 20.30
C VAL A 102 -8.59 -6.87 19.69
N GLU A 103 -9.69 -7.46 20.14
CA GLU A 103 -10.24 -8.70 19.57
C GLU A 103 -10.53 -8.57 18.06
N ARG A 104 -11.15 -7.46 17.66
CA ARG A 104 -11.48 -7.17 16.26
C ARG A 104 -10.23 -6.90 15.42
N PHE A 105 -9.25 -6.20 15.97
CA PHE A 105 -7.95 -5.99 15.33
C PHE A 105 -7.25 -7.33 15.04
N TYR A 106 -7.14 -8.20 16.04
CA TYR A 106 -6.56 -9.53 15.85
C TYR A 106 -7.37 -10.38 14.88
N SER A 107 -8.70 -10.25 14.85
CA SER A 107 -9.54 -10.96 13.89
C SER A 107 -9.18 -10.63 12.45
N GLY A 108 -9.06 -9.35 12.08
CA GLY A 108 -8.68 -8.95 10.72
C GLY A 108 -7.25 -9.37 10.37
N LEU A 109 -6.32 -9.19 11.30
CA LEU A 109 -4.92 -9.59 11.15
C LEU A 109 -4.77 -11.11 10.94
N LEU A 110 -5.45 -11.93 11.75
CA LEU A 110 -5.34 -13.39 11.67
C LEU A 110 -6.08 -14.00 10.47
N GLN A 111 -7.12 -13.34 9.98
CA GLN A 111 -7.76 -13.72 8.71
C GLN A 111 -6.77 -13.59 7.54
N LEU A 112 -6.06 -12.46 7.44
CA LEU A 112 -5.03 -12.28 6.42
C LEU A 112 -3.84 -13.24 6.63
N ALA A 113 -3.48 -13.48 7.89
CA ALA A 113 -2.43 -14.43 8.23
C ALA A 113 -2.75 -15.86 7.75
N GLU A 114 -4.03 -16.26 7.84
CA GLU A 114 -4.51 -17.53 7.29
C GLU A 114 -4.42 -17.58 5.76
N GLU A 115 -4.85 -16.54 5.06
CA GLU A 115 -4.78 -16.45 3.59
C GLU A 115 -3.34 -16.69 3.09
N PHE A 116 -2.36 -16.06 3.72
CA PHE A 116 -0.95 -16.17 3.31
C PHE A 116 -0.15 -17.23 4.07
N SER A 117 -0.81 -18.05 4.90
CA SER A 117 -0.17 -19.11 5.69
C SER A 117 1.01 -18.64 6.55
N VAL A 118 0.92 -17.43 7.11
CA VAL A 118 1.92 -16.82 8.01
C VAL A 118 1.43 -16.90 9.46
N THR A 119 2.34 -17.04 10.42
CA THR A 119 1.97 -17.34 11.82
C THR A 119 2.48 -16.29 12.79
N LEU A 120 1.61 -15.80 13.68
CA LEU A 120 2.00 -14.97 14.82
C LEU A 120 2.73 -15.84 15.85
N ILE A 121 4.00 -15.54 16.11
CA ILE A 121 4.85 -16.37 16.99
C ILE A 121 5.27 -15.69 18.28
N GLY A 122 5.02 -14.38 18.41
CA GLY A 122 5.43 -13.59 19.56
C GLY A 122 5.05 -12.13 19.40
N GLY A 123 5.52 -11.30 20.33
CA GLY A 123 5.16 -9.90 20.34
C GLY A 123 5.37 -9.24 21.70
N ASP A 124 4.99 -7.97 21.77
CA ASP A 124 4.97 -7.20 23.00
C ASP A 124 3.63 -6.45 23.14
N THR A 125 3.24 -6.12 24.36
CA THR A 125 2.07 -5.28 24.59
C THR A 125 2.34 -4.31 25.72
N SER A 126 2.22 -3.02 25.42
CA SER A 126 2.52 -1.95 26.34
C SER A 126 1.42 -0.90 26.37
N SER A 127 1.39 -0.09 27.43
CA SER A 127 0.53 1.09 27.49
C SER A 127 1.20 2.27 26.81
N SER A 128 0.45 3.04 26.03
CA SER A 128 0.90 4.34 25.52
C SER A 128 0.14 5.49 26.17
N PRO A 129 0.73 6.70 26.27
CA PRO A 129 0.04 7.85 26.88
C PRO A 129 -1.16 8.33 26.07
N ASP A 130 -1.03 8.35 24.74
CA ASP A 130 -2.03 8.98 23.86
C ASP A 130 -2.26 8.25 22.53
N ARG A 131 -1.26 7.70 21.84
CA ARG A 131 -1.46 7.15 20.48
C ARG A 131 -1.37 5.64 20.42
N LEU A 132 -2.14 5.02 19.55
CA LEU A 132 -1.96 3.62 19.18
C LEU A 132 -0.72 3.49 18.30
N PHE A 133 0.19 2.60 18.70
CA PHE A 133 1.31 2.16 17.89
C PHE A 133 1.14 0.67 17.58
N VAL A 134 1.34 0.31 16.33
CA VAL A 134 1.32 -1.06 15.83
C VAL A 134 2.64 -1.28 15.13
N ASP A 135 3.51 -2.09 15.72
CA ASP A 135 4.81 -2.45 15.17
C ASP A 135 4.80 -3.94 14.85
N LEU A 136 5.07 -4.28 13.60
CA LEU A 136 5.02 -5.65 13.12
C LEU A 136 6.35 -6.03 12.49
N MET A 137 6.95 -7.09 13.01
CA MET A 137 8.15 -7.70 12.45
C MET A 137 7.76 -8.95 11.68
N ILE A 138 8.07 -9.01 10.40
CA ILE A 138 7.79 -10.15 9.52
C ILE A 138 9.08 -10.94 9.25
N ILE A 139 8.94 -12.26 9.19
CA ILE A 139 10.01 -13.20 8.86
C ILE A 139 9.53 -14.03 7.68
N GLY A 140 10.27 -13.93 6.58
CA GLY A 140 10.12 -14.77 5.39
C GLY A 140 11.38 -15.57 5.09
N GLU A 141 11.32 -16.36 4.04
CA GLU A 141 12.45 -17.13 3.54
C GLU A 141 12.46 -17.17 2.01
N CYS A 142 13.64 -17.30 1.42
CA CYS A 142 13.82 -17.60 -0.01
C CYS A 142 14.99 -18.56 -0.19
N PRO A 143 15.06 -19.33 -1.31
CA PRO A 143 16.25 -20.12 -1.60
C PRO A 143 17.50 -19.24 -1.61
N SER A 144 18.61 -19.74 -1.09
CA SER A 144 19.81 -18.91 -0.92
C SER A 144 20.28 -18.29 -2.23
N GLY A 145 20.54 -16.98 -2.21
CA GLY A 145 20.93 -16.20 -3.39
C GLY A 145 19.83 -15.96 -4.42
N ARG A 146 18.55 -16.27 -4.11
CA ARG A 146 17.40 -15.96 -4.97
C ARG A 146 16.62 -14.72 -4.57
N ALA A 147 16.95 -14.10 -3.44
CA ALA A 147 16.35 -12.83 -3.04
C ALA A 147 16.57 -11.78 -4.14
N VAL A 148 15.48 -11.14 -4.58
CA VAL A 148 15.55 -10.01 -5.51
C VAL A 148 15.79 -8.75 -4.68
N LYS A 149 16.69 -7.89 -5.14
CA LYS A 149 17.07 -6.66 -4.43
C LYS A 149 16.66 -5.45 -5.25
N ARG A 150 16.68 -4.27 -4.62
CA ARG A 150 16.57 -2.98 -5.33
C ARG A 150 17.74 -2.75 -6.31
N SER A 151 18.90 -3.29 -5.97
CA SER A 151 20.08 -3.32 -6.82
C SER A 151 20.00 -4.44 -7.85
N GLY A 152 20.31 -4.15 -9.11
CA GLY A 152 20.49 -5.16 -10.16
C GLY A 152 19.90 -4.78 -11.51
N ALA A 153 19.16 -3.67 -11.57
CA ALA A 153 18.67 -3.09 -12.81
C ALA A 153 19.84 -2.68 -13.72
N ARG A 154 19.69 -2.92 -15.01
CA ARG A 154 20.71 -2.62 -16.03
C ARG A 154 20.13 -1.74 -17.12
N PRO A 155 20.94 -0.88 -17.76
CA PRO A 155 20.51 -0.17 -18.96
C PRO A 155 19.93 -1.12 -20.00
N GLY A 156 18.74 -0.78 -20.51
CA GLY A 156 17.97 -1.61 -21.44
C GLY A 156 17.00 -2.59 -20.78
N ASP A 157 17.05 -2.79 -19.46
CA ASP A 157 15.98 -3.51 -18.76
C ASP A 157 14.65 -2.76 -18.92
N LEU A 158 13.56 -3.50 -19.09
CA LEU A 158 12.20 -2.97 -19.11
C LEU A 158 11.68 -2.82 -17.68
N ILE A 159 10.85 -1.80 -17.46
CA ILE A 159 10.26 -1.48 -16.15
C ILE A 159 8.81 -1.93 -16.14
N TYR A 160 8.43 -2.69 -15.12
CA TYR A 160 7.10 -3.25 -14.95
C TYR A 160 6.49 -2.88 -13.60
N VAL A 161 5.17 -2.76 -13.57
CA VAL A 161 4.38 -2.66 -12.33
C VAL A 161 3.25 -3.68 -12.31
N THR A 162 2.89 -4.16 -11.13
CA THR A 162 1.70 -4.99 -10.94
C THR A 162 0.45 -4.14 -10.72
N GLY A 163 -0.71 -4.68 -11.06
CA GLY A 163 -2.02 -4.10 -10.78
C GLY A 163 -2.20 -2.68 -11.33
N THR A 164 -2.82 -1.82 -10.52
CA THR A 164 -3.11 -0.44 -10.89
C THR A 164 -2.73 0.53 -9.79
N LEU A 165 -2.28 1.73 -10.15
CA LEU A 165 -1.70 2.69 -9.21
C LEU A 165 -2.64 3.86 -8.91
N GLY A 166 -2.54 4.37 -7.69
CA GLY A 166 -3.22 5.59 -7.23
C GLY A 166 -4.58 5.38 -6.58
N ALA A 167 -5.06 4.14 -6.45
CA ALA A 167 -6.34 3.86 -5.79
C ALA A 167 -6.28 4.19 -4.30
N SER A 168 -5.18 3.82 -3.63
CA SER A 168 -5.00 4.05 -2.20
C SER A 168 -4.93 5.54 -1.87
N ALA A 169 -4.11 6.30 -2.60
CA ALA A 169 -4.01 7.73 -2.42
C ALA A 169 -5.31 8.48 -2.71
N LEU A 170 -6.13 8.02 -3.66
CA LEU A 170 -7.50 8.53 -3.83
C LEU A 170 -8.37 8.18 -2.61
N GLY A 171 -8.34 6.93 -2.15
CA GLY A 171 -9.07 6.46 -0.96
C GLY A 171 -8.82 7.32 0.27
N LEU A 172 -7.55 7.61 0.56
CA LEU A 172 -7.17 8.51 1.65
C LEU A 172 -7.78 9.91 1.48
N ARG A 173 -7.72 10.49 0.28
CA ARG A 173 -8.33 11.82 0.02
C ARG A 173 -9.83 11.81 0.22
N LEU A 174 -10.53 10.74 -0.19
CA LEU A 174 -11.96 10.58 0.04
C LEU A 174 -12.27 10.51 1.54
N LEU A 175 -11.50 9.73 2.31
CA LEU A 175 -11.64 9.62 3.77
C LEU A 175 -11.43 10.97 4.48
N LEU A 176 -10.39 11.70 4.09
CA LEU A 176 -10.09 13.04 4.61
C LEU A 176 -11.17 14.07 4.24
N ASN A 177 -11.82 13.91 3.08
CA ASN A 177 -12.97 14.72 2.65
C ASN A 177 -14.31 14.27 3.25
N GLY A 178 -14.30 13.35 4.23
CA GLY A 178 -15.50 12.95 4.98
C GLY A 178 -16.26 11.76 4.38
N LYS A 179 -15.81 11.17 3.26
CA LYS A 179 -16.38 9.91 2.75
C LYS A 179 -16.03 8.77 3.69
N ARG A 180 -16.89 7.75 3.76
CA ARG A 180 -16.73 6.59 4.63
C ARG A 180 -17.12 5.33 3.88
N LEU A 181 -16.53 4.21 4.27
CA LEU A 181 -16.89 2.89 3.74
C LEU A 181 -18.33 2.55 4.15
N MET A 182 -19.23 2.39 3.18
CA MET A 182 -20.62 2.00 3.44
C MET A 182 -20.82 0.53 3.04
N GLY A 183 -21.37 -0.30 3.94
CA GLY A 183 -21.76 -1.69 3.60
C GLY A 183 -21.17 -2.81 4.47
N PHE A 184 -20.31 -2.51 5.44
CA PHE A 184 -19.90 -3.47 6.47
C PHE A 184 -20.48 -3.07 7.83
N GLY A 185 -21.72 -3.46 8.12
CA GLY A 185 -22.28 -3.70 9.47
C GLY A 185 -22.00 -2.73 10.64
N VAL A 186 -21.47 -1.52 10.44
CA VAL A 186 -21.14 -0.58 11.51
C VAL A 186 -22.12 0.58 11.42
N GLN A 187 -23.12 0.57 12.29
CA GLN A 187 -23.83 1.81 12.60
C GLN A 187 -22.84 2.75 13.29
N PRO A 188 -22.70 4.01 12.87
CA PRO A 188 -21.90 4.97 13.59
C PRO A 188 -22.54 5.21 14.96
N SER A 189 -21.98 4.59 16.00
CA SER A 189 -22.35 4.87 17.38
C SER A 189 -21.77 6.23 17.78
N GLY A 190 -22.59 7.27 17.69
CA GLY A 190 -22.33 8.54 18.35
C GLY A 190 -22.14 9.75 17.44
N CYS A 191 -23.19 10.13 16.69
CA CYS A 191 -23.35 11.50 16.24
C CYS A 191 -24.80 11.91 16.54
N GLY A 192 -24.97 12.82 17.50
CA GLY A 192 -26.26 13.37 17.87
C GLY A 192 -26.92 14.11 16.70
N GLU A 193 -28.24 13.94 16.63
CA GLU A 193 -29.25 14.75 15.95
C GLU A 193 -28.74 16.01 15.24
N ARG A 194 -28.45 15.88 13.93
CA ARG A 194 -28.63 16.95 12.92
C ARG A 194 -29.13 16.34 11.62
N GLU A 195 -30.32 15.76 11.67
CA GLU A 195 -31.15 15.54 10.49
C GLU A 195 -31.73 16.90 10.08
N GLU A 196 -31.07 17.59 9.15
CA GLU A 196 -31.70 18.51 8.16
C GLU A 196 -30.61 19.24 7.39
N GLN A 197 -30.20 18.64 6.25
CA GLN A 197 -29.61 19.25 5.04
C GLN A 197 -28.76 18.25 4.22
N ALA A 198 -29.09 16.95 4.23
CA ALA A 198 -28.61 16.00 3.22
C ALA A 198 -29.62 15.95 2.07
N LYS A 199 -29.55 16.94 1.15
CA LYS A 199 -30.40 16.98 -0.06
C LYS A 199 -29.64 16.74 -1.37
N ASP A 200 -28.37 16.36 -1.31
CA ASP A 200 -27.54 15.94 -2.46
C ASP A 200 -26.62 14.76 -2.08
N CYS A 201 -27.14 13.73 -1.43
CA CYS A 201 -26.40 12.48 -1.23
C CYS A 201 -27.03 11.38 -2.08
N THR A 202 -26.61 11.31 -3.34
CA THR A 202 -26.79 10.11 -4.16
C THR A 202 -26.08 8.93 -3.48
N PRO A 203 -26.57 7.69 -3.61
CA PRO A 203 -25.91 6.52 -3.06
C PRO A 203 -24.47 6.45 -3.61
N ASP A 204 -23.47 6.69 -2.76
CA ASP A 204 -22.07 6.85 -3.17
C ASP A 204 -21.54 5.57 -3.82
N GLU A 205 -20.85 5.74 -4.96
CA GLU A 205 -20.57 4.78 -6.03
C GLU A 205 -19.63 3.61 -5.61
N PRO A 206 -19.74 2.41 -6.21
CA PRO A 206 -18.82 1.28 -6.00
C PRO A 206 -17.33 1.65 -6.04
N GLU A 207 -16.98 2.62 -6.87
CA GLU A 207 -15.66 3.20 -7.05
C GLU A 207 -15.12 3.90 -5.79
N VAL A 208 -15.99 4.55 -5.01
CA VAL A 208 -15.61 5.18 -3.73
C VAL A 208 -15.20 4.12 -2.72
N ASN A 209 -16.02 3.07 -2.57
CA ASN A 209 -15.72 1.97 -1.67
C ASN A 209 -14.44 1.22 -2.09
N ALA A 210 -14.24 1.00 -3.39
CA ALA A 210 -13.05 0.35 -3.92
C ALA A 210 -11.78 1.16 -3.61
N ALA A 211 -11.78 2.47 -3.84
CA ALA A 211 -10.64 3.34 -3.51
C ALA A 211 -10.35 3.37 -1.99
N ILE A 212 -11.40 3.48 -1.16
CA ILE A 212 -11.26 3.45 0.30
C ILE A 212 -10.67 2.10 0.77
N LEU A 213 -11.15 0.99 0.23
CA LEU A 213 -10.62 -0.34 0.56
C LEU A 213 -9.18 -0.53 0.10
N ALA A 214 -8.79 0.01 -1.05
CA ALA A 214 -7.40 -0.03 -1.51
C ALA A 214 -6.44 0.62 -0.49
N HIS A 215 -6.90 1.65 0.22
CA HIS A 215 -6.12 2.31 1.27
C HIS A 215 -6.16 1.61 2.64
N LEU A 216 -7.33 1.09 3.03
CA LEU A 216 -7.55 0.52 4.36
C LEU A 216 -7.23 -0.98 4.45
N ALA A 217 -7.25 -1.69 3.33
CA ALA A 217 -6.98 -3.13 3.24
C ALA A 217 -6.23 -3.46 1.95
N PRO A 218 -4.97 -2.98 1.79
CA PRO A 218 -4.16 -3.29 0.62
C PRO A 218 -3.90 -4.79 0.51
N ARG A 219 -3.64 -5.27 -0.71
CA ARG A 219 -3.41 -6.69 -0.99
C ARG A 219 -1.96 -6.93 -1.40
N PRO A 220 -1.14 -7.59 -0.57
CA PRO A 220 0.27 -7.81 -0.88
C PRO A 220 0.43 -8.81 -2.02
N ARG A 221 1.45 -8.60 -2.87
CA ARG A 221 1.67 -9.37 -4.10
C ARG A 221 2.64 -10.55 -3.91
N ILE A 222 2.44 -11.33 -2.83
CA ILE A 222 3.33 -12.44 -2.44
C ILE A 222 3.58 -13.43 -3.58
N GLU A 223 2.51 -13.91 -4.22
CA GLU A 223 2.63 -14.95 -5.26
C GLU A 223 3.37 -14.43 -6.49
N VAL A 224 3.15 -13.16 -6.86
CA VAL A 224 3.84 -12.51 -7.98
C VAL A 224 5.32 -12.35 -7.68
N GLY A 225 5.66 -11.79 -6.51
CA GLY A 225 7.04 -11.59 -6.08
C GLY A 225 7.83 -12.91 -6.07
N ARG A 226 7.23 -13.97 -5.53
CA ARG A 226 7.82 -15.32 -5.54
C ARG A 226 8.02 -15.86 -6.94
N ALA A 227 7.02 -15.74 -7.82
CA ALA A 227 7.13 -16.20 -9.20
C ALA A 227 8.26 -15.47 -9.94
N LEU A 228 8.41 -14.16 -9.75
CA LEU A 228 9.49 -13.37 -10.36
C LEU A 228 10.87 -13.85 -9.91
N ALA A 229 11.04 -14.19 -8.63
CA ALA A 229 12.31 -14.65 -8.07
C ALA A 229 12.65 -16.11 -8.42
N GLU A 230 11.67 -17.02 -8.32
CA GLU A 230 11.83 -18.44 -8.62
C GLU A 230 12.24 -18.65 -10.09
N ASN A 231 11.62 -17.90 -11.01
CA ASN A 231 11.90 -17.94 -12.44
C ASN A 231 13.06 -17.01 -12.87
N GLN A 232 13.67 -16.26 -11.94
CA GLN A 232 14.78 -15.32 -12.21
C GLN A 232 14.44 -14.25 -13.27
N ILE A 233 13.20 -13.78 -13.26
CA ILE A 233 12.71 -12.80 -14.22
C ILE A 233 13.15 -11.39 -13.83
N ALA A 234 12.99 -11.04 -12.56
CA ALA A 234 13.29 -9.70 -12.06
C ALA A 234 14.80 -9.49 -11.89
N THR A 235 15.34 -8.43 -12.47
CA THR A 235 16.72 -7.98 -12.28
C THR A 235 16.85 -7.06 -11.06
N ALA A 236 15.82 -6.28 -10.75
CA ALA A 236 15.62 -5.56 -9.50
C ALA A 236 14.13 -5.47 -9.16
N MET A 237 13.79 -5.31 -7.88
CA MET A 237 12.40 -5.23 -7.41
C MET A 237 12.28 -4.42 -6.10
N ILE A 238 11.15 -3.75 -5.96
CA ILE A 238 10.68 -3.02 -4.77
C ILE A 238 9.13 -3.04 -4.79
N ASP A 239 8.47 -2.88 -3.65
CA ASP A 239 7.05 -2.55 -3.63
C ASP A 239 6.81 -1.03 -3.71
N ILE A 240 5.57 -0.62 -4.02
CA ILE A 240 5.18 0.77 -4.19
C ILE A 240 4.44 1.25 -2.93
N SER A 241 5.21 1.73 -1.95
CA SER A 241 4.70 2.23 -0.67
C SER A 241 4.70 3.76 -0.60
N ASP A 242 5.70 4.43 -1.19
CA ASP A 242 5.80 5.90 -1.15
C ASP A 242 5.33 6.55 -2.45
N GLY A 243 5.19 5.74 -3.50
CA GLY A 243 4.65 6.11 -4.80
C GLY A 243 5.66 5.88 -5.91
N LEU A 244 5.16 5.57 -7.11
CA LEU A 244 5.98 5.10 -8.24
C LEU A 244 7.23 5.97 -8.49
N SER A 245 7.14 7.29 -8.36
CA SER A 245 8.28 8.17 -8.60
C SER A 245 9.36 8.10 -7.53
N SER A 246 9.02 7.82 -6.27
CA SER A 246 10.00 7.61 -5.19
C SER A 246 10.57 6.20 -5.22
N ASP A 247 9.72 5.19 -5.42
CA ASP A 247 10.16 3.80 -5.38
C ASP A 247 11.02 3.42 -6.60
N LEU A 248 10.73 4.00 -7.77
CA LEU A 248 11.62 3.90 -8.94
C LEU A 248 12.95 4.63 -8.72
N TRP A 249 12.94 5.73 -7.98
CA TRP A 249 14.17 6.44 -7.63
C TRP A 249 15.09 5.54 -6.79
N HIS A 250 14.54 4.80 -5.82
CA HIS A 250 15.32 3.84 -5.03
C HIS A 250 15.96 2.75 -5.90
N ILE A 251 15.25 2.16 -6.86
CA ILE A 251 15.86 1.20 -7.81
C ILE A 251 16.99 1.87 -8.61
N CYS A 252 16.76 3.08 -9.13
CA CYS A 252 17.75 3.78 -9.93
C CYS A 252 19.01 4.12 -9.13
N GLU A 253 18.85 4.56 -7.87
CA GLU A 253 19.94 4.94 -6.99
C GLU A 253 20.78 3.72 -6.58
N GLU A 254 20.13 2.66 -6.09
CA GLU A 254 20.78 1.41 -5.67
C GLU A 254 21.43 0.64 -6.83
N SER A 255 20.91 0.80 -8.05
CA SER A 255 21.49 0.19 -9.26
C SER A 255 22.47 1.12 -9.99
N GLY A 256 22.56 2.39 -9.62
CA GLY A 256 23.42 3.37 -10.27
C GLY A 256 23.04 3.69 -11.73
N VAL A 257 21.75 3.65 -12.06
CA VAL A 257 21.16 3.86 -13.40
C VAL A 257 20.16 5.02 -13.38
N GLY A 258 19.49 5.31 -14.50
CA GLY A 258 18.25 6.09 -14.49
C GLY A 258 17.14 5.40 -15.25
N ALA A 259 16.07 6.12 -15.58
CA ALA A 259 14.87 5.53 -16.15
C ALA A 259 14.09 6.50 -17.04
N ILE A 260 13.33 5.95 -17.98
CA ILE A 260 12.25 6.64 -18.69
C ILE A 260 10.99 5.83 -18.49
N ILE A 261 9.93 6.46 -18.00
CA ILE A 261 8.57 5.89 -17.97
C ILE A 261 7.66 6.64 -18.92
N TYR A 262 6.69 5.93 -19.50
CA TYR A 262 5.75 6.45 -20.49
C TYR A 262 4.40 6.71 -19.82
N ALA A 263 3.97 7.96 -19.78
CA ALA A 263 2.77 8.40 -19.06
C ALA A 263 1.52 7.62 -19.48
N GLU A 264 1.38 7.37 -20.78
CA GLU A 264 0.26 6.64 -21.37
C GLU A 264 0.23 5.13 -21.03
N LYS A 265 1.34 4.55 -20.57
CA LYS A 265 1.43 3.14 -20.20
C LYS A 265 1.19 2.89 -18.72
N ILE A 266 1.21 3.93 -17.88
CA ILE A 266 1.03 3.77 -16.44
C ILE A 266 -0.40 3.28 -16.17
N PRO A 267 -0.59 2.14 -15.48
CA PRO A 267 -1.91 1.59 -15.21
C PRO A 267 -2.58 2.35 -14.08
N VAL A 268 -3.11 3.54 -14.38
CA VAL A 268 -3.86 4.36 -13.41
C VAL A 268 -5.16 3.66 -13.02
N ALA A 269 -5.42 3.55 -11.73
CA ALA A 269 -6.64 2.95 -11.19
C ALA A 269 -7.91 3.60 -11.77
N ARG A 270 -8.94 2.78 -12.04
CA ARG A 270 -10.18 3.26 -12.67
C ARG A 270 -10.88 4.31 -11.81
N GLU A 271 -10.89 4.10 -10.50
CA GLU A 271 -11.43 5.00 -9.49
C GLU A 271 -10.71 6.35 -9.55
N ALA A 272 -9.38 6.35 -9.66
CA ALA A 272 -8.59 7.57 -9.80
C ALA A 272 -8.92 8.35 -11.09
N ARG A 273 -9.20 7.65 -12.20
CA ARG A 273 -9.62 8.29 -13.45
C ARG A 273 -11.01 8.93 -13.34
N ILE A 274 -11.96 8.27 -12.70
CA ILE A 274 -13.35 8.73 -12.59
C ILE A 274 -13.50 9.81 -11.52
N LEU A 275 -12.95 9.56 -10.32
CA LEU A 275 -13.13 10.39 -9.13
C LEU A 275 -12.02 11.43 -8.93
N GLY A 276 -10.96 11.42 -9.74
CA GLY A 276 -9.86 12.38 -9.63
C GLY A 276 -10.35 13.84 -9.70
N ALA A 277 -11.30 14.12 -10.58
CA ALA A 277 -11.94 15.44 -10.70
C ALA A 277 -12.70 15.85 -9.42
N VAL A 278 -13.36 14.90 -8.76
CA VAL A 278 -14.12 15.12 -7.51
C VAL A 278 -13.20 15.60 -6.38
N VAL A 279 -11.94 15.15 -6.36
CA VAL A 279 -10.93 15.56 -5.37
C VAL A 279 -9.93 16.58 -5.91
N ALA A 280 -10.25 17.25 -7.03
CA ALA A 280 -9.41 18.26 -7.70
C ALA A 280 -7.96 17.79 -7.94
N ALA A 281 -7.79 16.52 -8.32
CA ALA A 281 -6.50 15.87 -8.48
C ALA A 281 -6.36 15.28 -9.89
N ASN A 282 -5.18 15.43 -10.47
CA ASN A 282 -4.86 14.72 -11.70
C ASN A 282 -4.60 13.24 -11.38
N ALA A 283 -5.24 12.33 -12.14
CA ALA A 283 -5.16 10.90 -11.90
C ALA A 283 -3.74 10.33 -12.11
N LEU A 284 -3.00 10.86 -13.09
CA LEU A 284 -1.60 10.50 -13.32
C LEU A 284 -0.70 11.00 -12.18
N ASP A 285 -0.91 12.22 -11.68
CA ASP A 285 -0.17 12.72 -10.51
C ASP A 285 -0.43 11.85 -9.27
N ILE A 286 -1.66 11.36 -9.10
CA ILE A 286 -2.00 10.42 -8.03
C ILE A 286 -1.28 9.08 -8.22
N ALA A 287 -1.26 8.51 -9.42
CA ALA A 287 -0.54 7.26 -9.69
C ALA A 287 0.99 7.39 -9.56
N LEU A 288 1.56 8.56 -9.87
CA LEU A 288 2.99 8.80 -9.81
C LEU A 288 3.50 9.05 -8.38
N HIS A 289 2.71 9.72 -7.56
CA HIS A 289 3.17 10.30 -6.29
C HIS A 289 2.31 9.90 -5.09
N GLY A 290 1.18 9.25 -5.32
CA GLY A 290 0.42 8.60 -4.27
C GLY A 290 1.14 7.35 -3.80
N GLY A 291 1.25 7.20 -2.48
CA GLY A 291 1.79 6.01 -1.85
C GLY A 291 0.71 5.02 -1.45
N GLU A 292 1.16 3.97 -0.78
CA GLU A 292 0.38 2.90 -0.15
C GLU A 292 -0.46 2.06 -1.13
N ASP A 293 0.00 1.91 -2.37
CA ASP A 293 -0.61 0.98 -3.33
C ASP A 293 -0.19 -0.48 -3.04
N TYR A 294 1.03 -0.70 -2.55
CA TYR A 294 1.61 -2.03 -2.23
C TYR A 294 1.61 -3.01 -3.42
N GLU A 295 1.68 -2.44 -4.63
CA GLU A 295 2.01 -3.15 -5.87
C GLU A 295 3.53 -3.37 -5.97
N LEU A 296 3.99 -4.27 -6.85
CA LEU A 296 5.42 -4.46 -7.11
C LEU A 296 5.86 -3.63 -8.31
N LEU A 297 6.98 -2.94 -8.16
CA LEU A 297 7.77 -2.33 -9.22
C LEU A 297 9.03 -3.16 -9.42
N PHE A 298 9.26 -3.63 -10.65
CA PHE A 298 10.43 -4.43 -10.95
C PHE A 298 10.97 -4.15 -12.35
N THR A 299 12.23 -4.54 -12.55
CA THR A 299 12.89 -4.47 -13.85
C THR A 299 13.15 -5.87 -14.38
N ALA A 300 13.12 -6.05 -15.69
CA ALA A 300 13.43 -7.34 -16.32
C ALA A 300 14.13 -7.14 -17.65
N SER A 301 14.99 -8.11 -18.01
CA SER A 301 15.68 -8.10 -19.29
C SER A 301 14.67 -8.19 -20.45
N PRO A 302 14.85 -7.50 -21.59
CA PRO A 302 13.92 -7.57 -22.72
C PRO A 302 13.63 -8.99 -23.24
N GLN A 303 14.56 -9.92 -23.05
CA GLN A 303 14.40 -11.34 -23.40
C GLN A 303 13.30 -12.03 -22.59
N MET A 304 12.97 -11.52 -21.40
CA MET A 304 11.89 -12.03 -20.54
C MET A 304 10.53 -11.45 -20.91
N GLN A 305 10.46 -10.50 -21.86
CA GLN A 305 9.20 -9.84 -22.24
C GLN A 305 8.14 -10.85 -22.68
N SER A 306 8.50 -11.81 -23.56
CA SER A 306 7.55 -12.83 -24.01
C SER A 306 7.10 -13.76 -22.88
N GLU A 307 7.96 -14.02 -21.89
CA GLU A 307 7.59 -14.81 -20.72
C GLU A 307 6.59 -14.05 -19.85
N LEU A 308 6.85 -12.77 -19.56
CA LEU A 308 5.93 -11.88 -18.83
C LEU A 308 4.57 -11.73 -19.52
N GLU A 309 4.55 -11.56 -20.85
CA GLU A 309 3.32 -11.46 -21.64
C GLU A 309 2.51 -12.78 -21.64
N GLN A 310 3.19 -13.92 -21.66
CA GLN A 310 2.56 -15.25 -21.58
C GLN A 310 2.16 -15.65 -20.16
N MET A 311 2.74 -14.99 -19.15
CA MET A 311 2.50 -15.24 -17.74
C MET A 311 1.29 -14.51 -17.18
N GLY A 312 0.53 -13.73 -17.97
CA GLY A 312 -0.64 -12.94 -17.54
C GLY A 312 -1.51 -13.61 -16.46
N ASP A 313 -2.23 -14.68 -16.81
CA ASP A 313 -3.09 -15.42 -15.86
C ASP A 313 -2.28 -16.14 -14.74
N ARG A 314 -0.98 -16.35 -14.94
CA ARG A 314 -0.08 -17.10 -14.04
C ARG A 314 0.45 -16.25 -12.88
N PHE A 315 0.34 -14.92 -12.95
CA PHE A 315 0.61 -14.03 -11.81
C PHE A 315 -0.57 -13.95 -10.83
N ALA A 316 -1.23 -15.10 -10.60
CA ALA A 316 -2.36 -15.22 -9.70
C ALA A 316 -3.54 -14.27 -10.02
N GLY A 317 -3.74 -13.96 -11.30
CA GLY A 317 -4.78 -13.04 -11.75
C GLY A 317 -4.48 -11.55 -11.48
N VAL A 318 -3.22 -11.17 -11.34
CA VAL A 318 -2.77 -9.77 -11.23
C VAL A 318 -2.13 -9.32 -12.55
N ASP A 319 -2.61 -8.22 -13.10
CA ASP A 319 -2.04 -7.62 -14.32
C ASP A 319 -0.60 -7.14 -14.10
N VAL A 320 0.24 -7.31 -15.11
CA VAL A 320 1.63 -6.83 -15.11
C VAL A 320 1.82 -5.94 -16.34
N THR A 321 2.17 -4.67 -16.12
CA THR A 321 2.23 -3.65 -17.17
C THR A 321 3.65 -3.14 -17.37
N CYS A 322 4.18 -3.21 -18.60
CA CYS A 322 5.44 -2.56 -18.97
C CYS A 322 5.23 -1.04 -19.11
N ILE A 323 5.88 -0.26 -18.27
CA ILE A 323 5.69 1.20 -18.18
C ILE A 323 6.88 2.00 -18.66
N GLY A 324 8.03 1.37 -18.93
CA GLY A 324 9.26 2.12 -19.19
C GLY A 324 10.48 1.25 -19.44
N GLU A 325 11.63 1.91 -19.43
CA GLU A 325 12.95 1.28 -19.60
C GLU A 325 14.01 1.96 -18.72
N ILE A 326 14.99 1.17 -18.29
CA ILE A 326 16.17 1.62 -17.55
C ILE A 326 17.20 2.19 -18.53
N THR A 327 17.82 3.30 -18.17
CA THR A 327 18.76 4.02 -19.02
C THR A 327 20.13 4.20 -18.37
N GLU A 328 21.17 4.41 -19.19
CA GLU A 328 22.52 4.71 -18.70
C GLU A 328 22.62 6.08 -18.02
N GLN A 329 21.79 7.04 -18.44
CA GLN A 329 21.76 8.37 -17.86
C GLN A 329 21.13 8.29 -16.47
N LYS A 330 21.89 8.65 -15.42
CA LYS A 330 21.46 8.64 -14.00
C LYS A 330 20.45 9.74 -13.65
N GLN A 331 19.36 9.78 -14.41
CA GLN A 331 18.26 10.72 -14.25
C GLN A 331 16.98 10.02 -14.67
N MET A 332 15.90 10.28 -13.94
CA MET A 332 14.58 9.76 -14.27
C MET A 332 13.79 10.75 -15.10
N PHE A 333 13.01 10.21 -16.03
CA PHE A 333 12.16 11.01 -16.90
C PHE A 333 10.80 10.36 -17.07
N ILE A 334 9.81 11.22 -17.30
CA ILE A 334 8.50 10.82 -17.79
C ILE A 334 8.32 11.41 -19.19
N GLU A 335 7.90 10.56 -20.12
CA GLU A 335 7.55 10.95 -21.48
C GLU A 335 6.02 10.92 -21.64
N CYS A 336 5.47 11.99 -22.23
CA CYS A 336 4.07 12.06 -22.63
C CYS A 336 4.01 12.66 -24.04
N GLU A 337 3.35 11.98 -24.97
CA GLU A 337 3.23 12.42 -26.37
C GLU A 337 4.59 12.79 -27.01
N ARG A 338 5.64 12.01 -26.71
CA ARG A 338 7.05 12.24 -27.13
C ARG A 338 7.73 13.47 -26.53
N THR A 339 7.08 14.14 -25.58
CA THR A 339 7.69 15.23 -24.80
C THR A 339 8.23 14.66 -23.50
N ARG A 340 9.55 14.77 -23.33
CA ARG A 340 10.27 14.27 -22.15
C ARG A 340 10.44 15.36 -21.10
N SER A 341 10.12 15.04 -19.86
CA SER A 341 10.34 15.91 -18.69
C SER A 341 11.02 15.14 -17.57
N THR A 342 11.77 15.84 -16.72
CA THR A 342 12.42 15.22 -15.55
C THR A 342 11.36 14.74 -14.57
N LEU A 343 11.49 13.50 -14.12
CA LEU A 343 10.68 12.95 -13.05
C LEU A 343 11.45 13.08 -11.73
N ALA A 344 10.93 13.87 -10.80
CA ALA A 344 11.50 13.98 -9.46
C ALA A 344 10.76 13.04 -8.48
N PRO A 345 11.46 12.48 -7.47
CA PRO A 345 10.82 11.76 -6.39
C PRO A 345 9.98 12.75 -5.57
N HIS A 346 8.68 12.48 -5.49
CA HIS A 346 7.69 13.34 -4.83
C HIS A 346 6.71 12.54 -3.97
N GLY A 347 7.04 11.27 -3.71
CA GLY A 347 6.31 10.43 -2.77
C GLY A 347 6.39 10.92 -1.33
N PHE A 348 5.82 10.14 -0.42
CA PHE A 348 5.74 10.50 0.99
C PHE A 348 7.14 10.60 1.64
N ASP A 349 7.31 11.56 2.55
CA ASP A 349 8.54 11.76 3.33
C ASP A 349 8.16 12.24 4.73
N HIS A 350 8.37 11.37 5.73
CA HIS A 350 8.08 11.60 7.15
C HIS A 350 8.70 12.86 7.72
N PHE A 351 9.88 13.25 7.23
CA PHE A 351 10.65 14.37 7.78
C PHE A 351 10.58 15.63 6.91
N SER A 352 9.83 15.57 5.80
CA SER A 352 9.54 16.75 4.99
C SER A 352 8.73 17.78 5.77
N ARG A 353 9.03 19.07 5.55
CA ARG A 353 8.29 20.20 6.16
C ARG A 353 6.79 20.19 5.82
N SER A 354 6.38 19.49 4.76
CA SER A 354 4.98 19.28 4.37
C SER A 354 4.29 18.21 5.21
N ALA A 355 4.94 17.06 5.48
CA ALA A 355 4.38 16.00 6.32
C ALA A 355 4.21 16.45 7.77
N GLN A 356 5.18 17.21 8.31
CA GLN A 356 5.10 17.80 9.65
C GLN A 356 3.99 18.86 9.81
N LYS A 357 3.64 19.56 8.71
CA LYS A 357 2.51 20.50 8.68
C LYS A 357 1.16 19.80 8.49
N ALA A 358 1.09 18.72 7.71
CA ALA A 358 -0.13 17.92 7.57
C ALA A 358 -0.50 17.21 8.88
N ALA A 359 0.49 16.78 9.67
CA ALA A 359 0.29 16.25 11.02
C ALA A 359 -0.19 17.30 12.06
N THR A 360 -0.21 18.60 11.70
CA THR A 360 -0.51 19.69 12.64
C THR A 360 -1.53 20.73 12.15
N ALA A 361 -2.03 20.66 10.90
CA ALA A 361 -2.93 21.67 10.35
C ALA A 361 -3.90 21.15 9.27
N ASP A 362 -5.20 21.36 9.51
CA ASP A 362 -6.29 21.34 8.51
C ASP A 362 -6.14 22.50 7.52
N THR A 363 -5.27 22.40 6.52
CA THR A 363 -5.47 23.02 5.18
C THR A 363 -4.26 22.79 4.27
N VAL A 364 -4.50 22.24 3.09
CA VAL A 364 -3.51 22.21 2.00
C VAL A 364 -3.82 23.35 1.02
N LYS A 365 -2.87 24.27 0.84
CA LYS A 365 -2.77 25.09 -0.39
C LYS A 365 -1.70 24.46 -1.28
N THR A 366 -2.08 24.08 -2.49
CA THR A 366 -1.16 23.59 -3.52
C THR A 366 -0.73 24.73 -4.45
N THR A 367 0.57 24.88 -4.62
CA THR A 367 1.17 25.54 -5.78
C THR A 367 2.07 24.48 -6.43
N ARG A 368 1.69 23.96 -7.62
CA ARG A 368 2.50 22.98 -8.37
C ARG A 368 2.45 23.27 -9.88
N GLY A 369 3.58 23.07 -10.55
CA GLY A 369 3.65 22.98 -12.01
C GLY A 369 2.98 21.69 -12.46
N ARG A 370 2.00 21.80 -13.38
CA ARG A 370 1.22 20.67 -13.89
C ARG A 370 1.96 19.99 -15.04
N ILE A 371 2.05 18.66 -14.98
CA ILE A 371 2.24 17.84 -16.17
C ILE A 371 0.86 17.78 -16.86
N ARG A 372 0.72 18.39 -18.05
CA ARG A 372 -0.51 18.30 -18.85
C ARG A 372 -0.27 17.30 -19.97
N CYS A 373 -0.85 16.11 -19.85
CA CYS A 373 -1.18 15.30 -21.03
C CYS A 373 -2.57 15.75 -21.50
N GLY A 374 -2.75 15.93 -22.81
CA GLY A 374 -4.02 16.39 -23.38
C GLY A 374 -5.16 15.41 -23.11
N ASP A 375 -6.38 15.91 -23.08
CA ASP A 375 -7.61 15.16 -22.83
C ASP A 375 -7.80 14.05 -23.89
N ALA A 376 -7.31 12.84 -23.58
CA ALA A 376 -7.54 11.62 -24.34
C ALA A 376 -8.56 10.69 -23.63
N PHE A 377 -9.42 11.25 -22.79
CA PHE A 377 -10.60 10.57 -22.25
C PHE A 377 -11.81 11.41 -22.67
N GLY A 378 -12.61 10.89 -23.59
CA GLY A 378 -13.66 11.64 -24.27
C GLY A 378 -14.76 12.13 -23.32
N ASP A 379 -14.87 13.45 -23.18
CA ASP A 379 -16.03 14.11 -22.61
C ASP A 379 -17.14 14.21 -23.67
N ALA A 380 -18.27 13.58 -23.38
CA ALA A 380 -19.53 13.82 -24.08
C ALA A 380 -20.51 14.44 -23.07
N ALA A 381 -20.56 15.76 -23.03
CA ALA A 381 -21.70 16.53 -22.51
C ALA A 381 -21.62 17.99 -22.97
N ASP A 382 -22.02 18.26 -24.22
CA ASP A 382 -22.40 19.60 -24.65
C ASP A 382 -23.72 19.99 -23.95
N ALA A 383 -23.67 20.99 -23.08
CA ALA A 383 -24.85 21.72 -22.62
C ALA A 383 -24.62 23.22 -22.76
N GLU A 384 -25.23 23.79 -23.79
CA GLU A 384 -25.28 25.22 -24.10
C GLU A 384 -25.65 26.07 -22.88
N THR A 385 -24.75 26.98 -22.47
CA THR A 385 -25.10 28.04 -21.51
C THR A 385 -25.45 29.31 -22.28
N LYS A 386 -26.76 29.58 -22.44
CA LYS A 386 -27.27 30.87 -22.89
C LYS A 386 -27.02 31.94 -21.81
N THR A 387 -26.19 32.92 -22.14
CA THR A 387 -26.06 34.20 -21.41
C THR A 387 -27.37 34.98 -21.43
N LEU A 388 -27.95 35.22 -20.25
CA LEU A 388 -28.95 36.26 -20.01
C LEU A 388 -28.26 37.44 -19.30
N ASN A 389 -28.07 38.52 -20.04
CA ASN A 389 -27.74 39.84 -19.52
C ASN A 389 -29.00 40.46 -18.90
N VAL A 390 -28.89 40.96 -17.66
CA VAL A 390 -29.80 41.99 -17.15
C VAL A 390 -28.96 43.09 -16.54
N GLY A 391 -28.91 44.22 -17.25
CA GLY A 391 -28.47 45.50 -16.71
C GLY A 391 -29.70 46.33 -16.34
N HIS A 392 -29.82 46.66 -15.05
CA HIS A 392 -29.87 48.00 -14.47
C HIS A 392 -30.35 47.94 -13.03
#